data_AF-A0A1F4A4Z2-F1
#
_entry.id   AF-A0A1F4A4Z2-F1
#
_cell.length_a   1.000
_cell.length_b   1.000
_cell.length_c   1.000
_cell.angle_alpha   90.00
_cell.angle_beta   90.00
_cell.angle_gamma   90.00
#
_symmetry.space_group_name_H-M   'P 1'
#
loop_
_entity.id
_entity.type
_entity.pdbx_description
1 polymer ?
#
loop_
_entity_poly.entity_id
_entity_poly.type
_entity_poly.pdbx_seq_one_letter_code
_entity_poly.pdbx_strand_id
1 'polypeptide(L)'
;MNTEKIKVRTENGQTLEVVVLSKRAGGIQVVLGEGIHNVKCELTPTRNGLAYAGSVMGREIVYERSREQVQADLGMANPSLHKSRPR
;
A
#
# COMPACT_ATOMS: atom_id res chain seq x y z
N MET A 1 13.68 -9.28 8.30
CA MET A 1 13.28 -8.40 7.19
C MET A 1 11.92 -8.90 6.72
N ASN A 2 10.82 -8.37 7.27
CA ASN A 2 9.48 -8.77 6.84
C ASN A 2 9.07 -7.89 5.68
N THR A 3 9.28 -8.34 4.46
CA THR A 3 8.68 -7.74 3.26
C THR A 3 7.19 -8.06 3.26
N GLU A 4 6.37 -7.10 3.69
CA GLU A 4 4.92 -7.18 3.56
C GLU A 4 4.57 -7.18 2.07
N LYS A 5 3.71 -8.11 1.65
CA LYS A 5 3.23 -8.20 0.28
C LYS A 5 1.71 -8.04 0.27
N ILE A 6 1.21 -7.26 -0.68
CA ILE A 6 -0.22 -7.04 -0.88
C ILE A 6 -0.63 -7.41 -2.31
N LYS A 7 -1.89 -7.80 -2.46
CA LYS A 7 -2.48 -8.13 -3.75
C LYS A 7 -3.24 -6.91 -4.28
N VAL A 8 -2.82 -6.40 -5.43
CA VAL A 8 -3.46 -5.30 -6.15
C VAL A 8 -4.15 -5.83 -7.39
N ARG A 9 -5.28 -5.24 -7.77
CA ARG A 9 -6.00 -5.52 -9.00
C ARG A 9 -5.55 -4.54 -10.08
N THR A 10 -5.20 -5.03 -11.26
CA THR A 10 -4.89 -4.20 -12.42
C THR A 10 -6.17 -3.85 -13.17
N GLU A 11 -6.11 -2.82 -14.03
CA GLU A 11 -7.19 -2.45 -14.95
C GLU A 11 -7.74 -3.65 -15.76
N ASN A 12 -6.87 -4.59 -16.13
CA ASN A 12 -7.25 -5.78 -16.91
C ASN A 12 -7.90 -6.89 -16.07
N GLY A 13 -8.25 -6.60 -14.80
CA GLY A 13 -8.85 -7.54 -13.85
C GLY A 13 -7.88 -8.57 -13.26
N GLN A 14 -6.59 -8.51 -13.61
CA GLN A 14 -5.58 -9.43 -13.09
C GLN A 14 -5.15 -9.00 -11.69
N THR A 15 -4.89 -9.97 -10.82
CA THR A 15 -4.38 -9.69 -9.48
C THR A 15 -2.87 -9.86 -9.48
N LEU A 16 -2.14 -8.87 -8.98
CA LEU A 16 -0.69 -8.84 -8.92
C LEU A 16 -0.23 -8.69 -7.47
N GLU A 17 0.80 -9.42 -7.10
CA GLU A 17 1.40 -9.31 -5.77
C GLU A 17 2.55 -8.30 -5.81
N VAL A 18 2.51 -7.33 -4.90
CA VAL A 18 3.47 -6.23 -4.83
C VAL A 18 4.01 -6.09 -3.41
N VAL A 19 5.26 -5.64 -3.29
CA VAL A 19 5.92 -5.49 -1.99
C VAL A 19 5.61 -4.10 -1.43
N VAL A 20 5.16 -4.01 -0.19
CA VAL A 20 4.92 -2.75 0.50
C VAL A 20 6.24 -2.21 1.06
N LEU A 21 6.60 -1.00 0.65
CA LEU A 21 7.72 -0.24 1.22
C LEU A 21 7.28 0.61 2.41
N SER A 22 6.12 1.27 2.30
CA SER A 22 5.59 2.14 3.33
C SER A 22 4.07 2.16 3.26
N LYS A 23 3.41 2.10 4.41
CA LYS A 23 1.96 2.08 4.52
C LYS A 23 1.53 3.19 5.45
N ARG A 24 0.68 4.10 4.97
CA ARG A 24 0.08 5.19 5.74
C ARG A 24 -1.35 5.41 5.25
N ALA A 25 -2.20 5.96 6.11
CA ALA A 25 -3.60 6.23 5.76
C ALA A 25 -3.76 7.26 4.61
N GLY A 26 -2.73 8.09 4.37
CA GLY A 26 -2.70 9.05 3.27
C GLY A 26 -2.13 8.50 1.96
N GLY A 27 -1.56 7.29 1.95
CA GLY A 27 -0.98 6.69 0.75
C GLY A 27 -0.11 5.45 1.06
N ILE A 28 0.02 4.53 0.12
CA ILE A 28 0.77 3.30 0.30
C ILE A 28 1.85 3.25 -0.77
N GLN A 29 3.10 3.20 -0.37
CA GLN A 29 4.22 3.04 -1.28
C GLN A 29 4.50 1.55 -1.48
N VAL A 30 4.45 1.11 -2.73
CA VAL A 30 4.68 -0.26 -3.13
C VAL A 30 5.79 -0.35 -4.16
N VAL A 31 6.37 -1.53 -4.29
CA VAL A 31 7.36 -1.90 -5.29
C VAL A 31 6.85 -3.10 -6.08
N LEU A 32 6.93 -2.95 -7.39
CA LEU A 32 6.65 -3.99 -8.37
C LEU A 32 7.95 -4.47 -8.99
N GLY A 33 8.14 -5.78 -9.04
CA GLY A 33 9.34 -6.43 -9.60
C GLY A 33 10.38 -6.83 -8.54
N GLU A 34 11.20 -7.81 -8.88
CA GLU A 34 12.30 -8.32 -8.05
C GLU A 34 13.64 -7.95 -8.72
N GLY A 35 14.57 -7.35 -7.96
CA GLY A 35 15.91 -6.99 -8.44
C GLY A 35 16.06 -5.54 -8.93
N ILE A 36 16.85 -5.36 -10.00
CA ILE A 36 17.29 -4.04 -10.52
C ILE A 36 16.14 -3.32 -11.27
N HIS A 37 15.23 -4.08 -11.87
CA HIS A 37 14.03 -3.57 -12.54
C HIS A 37 12.85 -3.48 -11.57
N ASN A 38 13.06 -2.78 -10.46
CA ASN A 38 11.99 -2.49 -9.51
C ASN A 38 11.34 -1.14 -9.83
N VAL A 39 10.01 -1.10 -9.76
CA VAL A 39 9.24 0.12 -9.99
C VAL A 39 8.52 0.48 -8.71
N LYS A 40 8.86 1.66 -8.16
CA LYS A 40 8.15 2.23 -7.03
C LYS A 40 6.87 2.91 -7.52
N CYS A 41 5.77 2.62 -6.87
CA CYS A 41 4.47 3.23 -7.13
C CYS A 41 3.88 3.72 -5.81
N GLU A 42 3.25 4.88 -5.83
CA GLU A 42 2.47 5.39 -4.70
C GLU A 42 0.97 5.19 -5.01
N LEU A 43 0.31 4.45 -4.14
CA LEU A 43 -1.13 4.25 -4.15
C LEU A 43 -1.77 5.31 -3.28
N THR A 44 -2.66 6.10 -3.85
CA THR A 44 -3.41 7.16 -3.15
C THR A 44 -4.82 6.67 -2.83
N PRO A 45 -5.39 7.01 -1.67
CA PRO A 45 -6.76 6.62 -1.35
C PRO A 45 -7.72 7.26 -2.34
N THR A 46 -8.69 6.48 -2.82
CA THR A 46 -9.76 7.00 -3.67
C THR A 46 -10.60 8.00 -2.89
N ARG A 47 -11.36 8.86 -3.60
CA ARG A 47 -12.20 9.89 -2.97
C ARG A 47 -13.21 9.33 -1.97
N ASN A 48 -13.65 8.08 -2.16
CA ASN A 48 -14.56 7.39 -1.25
C ASN A 48 -13.85 6.64 -0.10
N GLY A 49 -12.51 6.58 -0.11
CA GLY A 49 -11.71 5.94 0.92
C GLY A 49 -11.84 4.42 1.02
N LEU A 50 -12.47 3.77 0.04
CA LEU A 50 -12.72 2.32 0.01
C LEU A 50 -11.60 1.52 -0.68
N ALA A 51 -10.72 2.20 -1.40
CA ALA A 51 -9.62 1.58 -2.13
C ALA A 51 -8.45 2.57 -2.24
N TYR A 52 -7.28 2.07 -2.63
CA TYR A 52 -6.15 2.90 -3.01
C TYR A 52 -5.79 2.63 -4.46
N ALA A 53 -5.67 3.68 -5.27
CA ALA A 53 -5.32 3.57 -6.69
C ALA A 53 -3.97 4.24 -6.96
N GLY A 54 -3.22 3.69 -7.89
CA GLY A 54 -1.97 4.27 -8.38
C GLY A 54 -1.66 3.77 -9.78
N SER A 55 -0.68 4.41 -10.42
CA SER A 55 -0.29 4.07 -11.79
C SER A 55 1.13 3.53 -11.80
N VAL A 56 1.32 2.35 -12.39
CA VAL A 56 2.62 1.72 -12.59
C VAL A 56 2.80 1.44 -14.08
N MET A 57 3.91 1.91 -14.67
CA MET A 57 4.23 1.66 -16.08
C MET A 57 3.08 2.00 -17.05
N GLY A 58 2.31 3.07 -16.76
CA GLY A 58 1.15 3.48 -17.57
C GLY A 58 -0.10 2.63 -17.39
N ARG A 59 -0.16 1.74 -16.38
CA ARG A 59 -1.33 0.93 -16.04
C ARG A 59 -1.84 1.29 -14.66
N GLU A 60 -3.15 1.41 -14.51
CA GLU A 60 -3.77 1.60 -13.20
C GLU A 60 -3.74 0.28 -12.40
N ILE A 61 -3.38 0.41 -11.13
CA ILE A 61 -3.47 -0.63 -10.12
C ILE A 61 -4.29 -0.13 -8.94
N VAL A 62 -5.20 -0.97 -8.47
CA VAL A 62 -6.14 -0.68 -7.41
C VAL A 62 -5.98 -1.70 -6.30
N TYR A 63 -5.70 -1.23 -5.11
CA TYR A 63 -5.75 -2.00 -3.89
C TYR A 63 -7.12 -1.84 -3.25
N GLU A 64 -7.94 -2.90 -3.31
CA GLU A 64 -9.30 -2.94 -2.77
C GLU A 64 -9.29 -3.10 -1.23
N ARG A 65 -8.72 -2.11 -0.55
CA ARG A 65 -8.78 -1.98 0.91
C ARG A 65 -9.21 -0.59 1.33
N SER A 66 -10.15 -0.55 2.27
CA SER A 66 -10.61 0.68 2.87
C SER A 66 -9.53 1.31 3.74
N ARG A 67 -9.54 2.64 3.81
CA ARG A 67 -8.66 3.42 4.69
C ARG A 67 -8.74 2.95 6.14
N GLU A 68 -9.93 2.63 6.63
CA GLU A 68 -10.15 2.13 7.99
C GLU A 68 -9.45 0.80 8.26
N GLN A 69 -9.50 -0.14 7.30
CA GLN A 69 -8.81 -1.43 7.41
C GLN A 69 -7.29 -1.24 7.39
N VAL A 70 -6.79 -0.37 6.51
CA VAL A 70 -5.36 -0.02 6.47
C VAL A 70 -4.92 0.67 7.76
N GLN A 71 -5.75 1.54 8.33
CA GLN A 71 -5.48 2.22 9.59
C GLN A 71 -5.51 1.26 10.79
N ALA A 72 -6.45 0.32 10.81
CA ALA A 72 -6.52 -0.74 11.83
C ALA A 72 -5.29 -1.66 11.74
N ASP A 73 -4.91 -2.04 10.53
CA ASP A 73 -3.72 -2.84 10.27
C ASP A 73 -2.44 -2.10 10.70
N LEU A 74 -2.33 -0.81 10.42
CA LEU A 74 -1.23 0.04 10.92
C LEU A 74 -1.21 0.14 12.45
N GLY A 75 -2.39 0.24 13.08
CA GLY A 75 -2.51 0.26 14.54
C GLY A 75 -2.12 -1.07 15.19
N MET A 76 -2.43 -2.21 14.54
CA MET A 76 -2.08 -3.55 15.02
C MET A 76 -0.62 -3.93 14.73
N ALA A 77 -0.12 -3.63 13.54
CA ALA A 77 1.24 -3.93 13.11
C ALA A 77 2.29 -3.05 13.81
N ASN A 78 1.87 -1.90 14.35
CA ASN A 78 2.77 -0.99 15.03
C ASN A 78 2.28 -0.56 16.43
N PRO A 79 2.38 -1.44 17.45
CA PRO A 79 2.17 -1.05 18.84
C PRO A 79 3.20 -0.01 19.34
N SER A 80 4.26 0.27 18.57
CA SER A 80 5.32 1.22 18.95
C SER A 80 5.09 2.67 18.53
N LEU A 81 4.07 2.97 17.71
CA LEU A 81 3.60 4.34 17.48
C LEU A 81 2.81 4.92 18.67
N HIS A 82 2.47 4.08 19.65
CA HIS A 82 1.85 4.49 20.92
C HIS A 82 2.87 4.87 22.00
N LYS A 83 4.13 5.16 21.64
CA LYS A 83 5.00 5.97 22.50
C LYS A 83 5.01 7.39 21.97
N SER A 84 3.99 8.14 22.39
CA SER A 84 4.11 9.59 22.61
C SER A 84 5.51 9.88 23.16
N ARG A 85 6.27 10.72 22.46
CA ARG A 85 7.45 11.37 23.05
C ARG A 85 7.02 11.94 24.42
N PRO A 86 7.55 11.47 25.55
CA PRO A 86 7.57 12.32 26.73
C PRO A 86 8.53 13.47 26.42
N ARG A 87 8.08 14.69 26.66
CA ARG A 87 8.90 15.90 26.61
C ARG A 87 9.99 15.86 27.67
#